data_AF-A0A517R6Y4-F1
#
_entry.id   AF-A0A517R6Y4-F1
#
_cell.length_a   1.000
_cell.length_b   1.000
_cell.length_c   1.000
_cell.angle_alpha   90.00
_cell.angle_beta   90.00
_cell.angle_gamma   90.00
#
_symmetry.space_group_name_H-M   'P 1'
#
loop_
_entity.id
_entity.type
_entity.pdbx_description
1 polymer ?
#
loop_
_entity_poly.entity_id
_entity_poly.type
_entity_poly.pdbx_seq_one_letter_code
_entity_poly.pdbx_strand_id
1 'polypeptide(L)' 'MTDRPIPPLTLVRFDFEALPVEFHRTYPFVEGGVYVYFGELTNMPGHCVVADHKTGQLYSGYHTEHFVALAEEET' A
#
# COMPACT_ATOMS: atom_id res chain seq x y z
N MET A 1 6.71 18.57 3.49
CA MET A 1 6.27 17.66 2.40
C MET A 1 4.78 17.51 2.56
N THR A 2 3.99 17.83 1.54
CA THR A 2 2.53 17.91 1.67
C THR A 2 1.93 16.53 1.90
N ASP A 3 1.49 16.34 3.14
CA ASP A 3 0.83 15.17 3.72
C ASP A 3 -0.58 15.00 3.12
N ARG A 4 -0.66 14.70 1.83
CA ARG A 4 -1.94 14.38 1.18
C ARG A 4 -2.17 12.88 1.29
N PRO A 5 -3.28 12.44 1.90
CA PRO A 5 -3.61 11.02 1.94
C PRO A 5 -3.79 10.51 0.51
N ILE A 6 -3.33 9.28 0.25
CA ILE A 6 -3.52 8.62 -1.03
C ILE A 6 -5.03 8.49 -1.30
N PRO A 7 -5.53 8.96 -2.44
CA PRO A 7 -6.95 8.82 -2.74
C PRO A 7 -7.33 7.34 -2.94
N PRO A 8 -8.55 6.93 -2.57
CA PRO A 8 -9.06 5.61 -2.92
C PRO A 8 -9.00 5.35 -4.43
N LEU A 9 -8.93 4.06 -4.78
CA LEU A 9 -8.83 3.55 -6.14
C LEU A 9 -7.57 4.03 -6.89
N THR A 10 -6.45 4.11 -6.18
CA THR A 10 -5.14 4.52 -6.72
C THR A 10 -4.20 3.32 -6.82
N LEU A 11 -3.40 3.25 -7.88
CA LEU A 11 -2.32 2.27 -7.96
C LEU A 11 -1.14 2.71 -7.09
N VAL A 12 -0.68 1.80 -6.25
CA VAL A 12 0.39 2.02 -5.28
C VAL A 12 1.42 0.90 -5.36
N ARG A 13 2.65 1.20 -4.95
CA ARG A 13 3.66 0.21 -4.61
C ARG A 13 3.96 0.26 -3.11
N PHE A 14 4.39 -0.86 -2.56
CA PHE A 14 4.89 -0.90 -1.19
C PHE A 14 6.38 -0.53 -1.19
N ASP A 15 6.75 0.51 -0.46
CA ASP A 15 8.10 1.03 -0.33
C ASP A 15 8.88 0.24 0.73
N PHE A 16 9.57 -0.81 0.29
CA PHE A 16 10.42 -1.64 1.16
C PHE A 16 11.70 -0.92 1.60
N GLU A 17 12.18 0.07 0.85
CA GLU A 17 13.38 0.84 1.20
C GLU A 17 13.12 1.74 2.41
N ALA A 18 11.89 2.24 2.54
CA ALA A 18 11.45 3.01 3.69
C ALA A 18 11.15 2.15 4.94
N LEU A 19 11.09 0.82 4.80
CA LEU A 19 10.74 -0.10 5.88
C LEU A 19 12.01 -0.63 6.58
N PRO A 20 12.13 -0.56 7.92
CA PRO A 20 13.23 -1.21 8.63
C PRO A 20 13.26 -2.72 8.36
N VAL A 21 14.47 -3.27 8.18
CA VAL A 21 14.69 -4.65 7.71
C VAL A 21 13.98 -5.69 8.57
N GLU A 22 13.86 -5.45 9.88
CA GLU A 22 13.14 -6.31 10.82
C GLU A 22 11.65 -6.50 10.51
N PHE A 23 11.02 -5.56 9.79
CA PHE A 23 9.61 -5.61 9.42
C PHE A 23 9.36 -6.13 8.00
N HIS A 24 10.41 -6.41 7.21
CA HIS A 24 10.24 -6.91 5.83
C HIS A 24 9.44 -8.22 5.76
N ARG A 25 9.45 -9.02 6.84
CA ARG A 25 8.71 -10.30 6.93
C ARG A 25 7.32 -10.19 7.56
N THR A 26 6.92 -9.00 8.01
CA THR A 26 5.61 -8.82 8.69
C THR A 26 4.49 -8.49 7.71
N TYR A 27 4.83 -8.12 6.48
CA TYR A 27 3.87 -7.75 5.45
C TYR A 27 3.80 -8.82 4.35
N PRO A 28 2.60 -9.09 3.79
CA PRO A 28 2.41 -10.06 2.73
C PRO A 28 2.68 -9.47 1.34
N PHE A 29 3.25 -8.27 1.27
CA PHE A 29 3.51 -7.57 0.01
C PHE A 29 4.81 -8.05 -0.61
N VAL A 30 4.95 -7.87 -1.91
CA VAL A 30 6.14 -8.27 -2.67
C VAL A 30 6.89 -7.03 -3.13
N GLU A 31 8.22 -7.11 -3.11
CA GLU A 31 9.08 -6.06 -3.64
C GLU A 31 8.74 -5.80 -5.13
N GLY A 32 8.52 -4.54 -5.49
CA GLY A 32 8.05 -4.14 -6.82
C GLY A 32 6.60 -4.53 -7.14
N GLY A 33 5.85 -5.05 -6.16
CA GLY A 33 4.42 -5.35 -6.30
C GLY A 33 3.58 -4.09 -6.50
N VAL A 34 2.56 -4.20 -7.35
CA VAL A 34 1.60 -3.12 -7.62
C VAL A 34 0.24 -3.51 -7.07
N TYR A 35 -0.38 -2.59 -6.35
CA TYR A 35 -1.63 -2.81 -5.65
C TYR A 35 -2.63 -1.69 -5.95
N VAL A 36 -3.92 -2.01 -5.91
CA VAL A 36 -5.00 -1.03 -5.92
C VAL A 36 -5.33 -0.68 -4.47
N TYR A 37 -5.13 0.58 -4.10
CA TYR A 37 -5.47 1.10 -2.78
C TYR A 37 -6.95 1.44 -2.69
N PHE A 38 -7.69 0.84 -1.76
CA PHE A 38 -9.12 1.14 -1.55
C PHE A 38 -9.36 2.19 -0.47
N GLY A 39 -8.40 2.41 0.43
CA GLY A 39 -8.56 3.31 1.58
C GLY A 39 -8.16 2.67 2.90
N GLU A 40 -8.35 3.44 3.97
CA GLU A 40 -8.24 2.97 5.34
C GLU A 40 -9.55 2.39 5.87
N LEU A 41 -9.46 1.48 6.82
CA LEU A 41 -10.59 1.01 7.61
C LEU A 41 -11.01 2.11 8.59
N THR A 42 -12.26 2.58 8.48
CA THR A 42 -12.76 3.71 9.28
C THR A 42 -12.72 3.48 10.80
N ASN A 43 -12.77 2.22 11.23
CA ASN A 43 -12.68 1.81 12.63
C ASN A 43 -11.25 1.44 13.08
N MET A 44 -10.28 1.46 12.17
CA MET A 44 -8.87 1.12 12.43
C MET A 44 -7.95 2.06 11.63
N PRO A 45 -7.76 3.32 12.06
CA PRO A 45 -6.89 4.28 11.39
C PRO A 45 -5.47 3.74 11.17
N GLY A 46 -4.87 4.05 10.02
CA GLY A 46 -3.57 3.53 9.60
C GLY A 46 -3.59 2.10 9.06
N HIS A 47 -4.72 1.37 9.17
CA HIS A 47 -4.88 0.05 8.54
C HIS A 47 -5.59 0.16 7.20
N CYS A 48 -4.95 -0.31 6.15
CA CYS A 48 -5.45 -0.19 4.79
C CYS A 48 -6.23 -1.42 4.28
N VAL A 49 -6.93 -1.21 3.18
CA VAL A 49 -7.44 -2.25 2.28
C VAL A 49 -6.77 -2.06 0.91
N VAL A 50 -6.10 -3.10 0.41
CA VAL A 50 -5.43 -3.10 -0.90
C VAL A 50 -5.71 -4.40 -1.64
N ALA A 51 -5.70 -4.38 -2.96
CA ALA A 51 -5.74 -5.60 -3.78
C ALA A 51 -4.50 -5.69 -4.67
N ASP A 52 -3.90 -6.86 -4.80
CA ASP A 52 -2.87 -7.11 -5.80
C ASP A 52 -3.45 -6.87 -7.21
N HIS A 53 -2.80 -6.02 -8.00
CA HIS A 53 -3.33 -5.55 -9.28
C HIS A 53 -3.46 -6.68 -10.31
N LYS A 54 -2.60 -7.71 -10.25
CA LYS A 54 -2.56 -8.79 -11.25
C LYS A 54 -3.50 -9.94 -10.90
N THR A 55 -3.55 -10.31 -9.62
CA THR A 55 -4.26 -11.50 -9.14
C THR A 55 -5.64 -11.17 -8.56
N GLY A 56 -5.86 -9.91 -8.16
CA GLY A 56 -7.06 -9.50 -7.44
C GLY A 56 -7.08 -9.98 -5.98
N GLN A 57 -6.00 -10.57 -5.46
CA GLN A 57 -5.92 -10.97 -4.05
C GLN A 57 -6.08 -9.74 -3.15
N LEU A 58 -7.07 -9.80 -2.25
CA LEU A 58 -7.36 -8.73 -1.30
C LEU A 58 -6.54 -8.91 -0.02
N TYR A 59 -6.01 -7.81 0.49
CA TYR A 59 -5.35 -7.69 1.79
C TYR A 59 -6.03 -6.56 2.57
N SER A 60 -6.33 -6.81 3.84
CA SER A 60 -6.94 -5.81 4.72
C SER A 60 -6.40 -5.91 6.13
N GLY A 61 -6.37 -4.79 6.84
CA GLY A 61 -5.98 -4.76 8.26
C GLY A 61 -4.48 -4.66 8.52
N TYR A 62 -3.65 -4.36 7.51
CA TYR A 62 -2.22 -4.13 7.71
C TYR A 62 -1.94 -2.66 8.04
N HIS A 63 -1.33 -2.40 9.21
CA HIS A 63 -0.95 -1.04 9.63
C HIS A 63 0.31 -0.60 8.90
N THR A 64 0.20 0.36 7.99
CA THR A 64 1.35 0.83 7.21
C THR A 64 1.09 2.17 6.53
N GLU A 65 2.11 3.02 6.52
CA GLU A 65 2.18 4.25 5.74
C GLU A 65 3.14 4.13 4.54
N HIS A 66 3.69 2.94 4.30
CA HIS A 66 4.73 2.70 3.29
C HIS A 66 4.18 2.46 1.88
N PHE A 67 2.89 2.73 1.64
CA PHE A 67 2.37 2.76 0.28
C PHE A 67 2.68 4.11 -0.36
N VAL A 68 3.14 4.08 -1.61
CA VAL A 68 3.36 5.28 -2.42
C VAL A 68 2.58 5.14 -3.72
N ALA A 69 1.86 6.20 -4.09
CA ALA A 69 1.13 6.26 -5.35
C ALA A 69 2.10 6.21 -6.54
N LEU A 70 1.74 5.45 -7.56
CA LEU A 70 2.46 5.44 -8.83
C LEU A 70 2.11 6.70 -9.62
N ALA A 71 3.10 7.27 -10.30
CA ALA A 71 2.86 8.34 -11.27
C ALA A 71 2.22 7.78 -12.55
N GLU A 72 1.50 8.61 -13.31
CA GLU A 72 0.84 8.20 -14.55
C GLU A 72 1.84 7.62 -15.59
N GLU A 73 3.10 8.05 -15.56
CA GLU A 73 4.14 7.52 -16.44
C GLU A 73 4.67 6.13 -16.01
N GLU A 74 4.32 5.66 -14.82
CA GLU A 74 4.73 4.36 -14.25
C GLU A 74 3.65 3.27 -14.41
N THR A 75 2.51 3.61 -15.03
CA THR A 75 1.34 2.74 -15.23
C THR A 75 1.32 1.96 -16.54
#